data_AF-G1LYC8-F1
#
_entry.id   AF-G1LYC8-F1
#
_cell.length_a   1.000
_cell.length_b   1.000
_cell.length_c   1.000
_cell.angle_alpha   90.00
_cell.angle_beta   90.00
_cell.angle_gamma   90.00
#
_symmetry.space_group_name_H-M   'P 1'
#
loop_
_entity.id
_entity.type
_entity.pdbx_description
1 polymer ?
#
loop_
_entity_poly.entity_id
_entity_poly.type
_entity_poly.pdbx_seq_one_letter_code
_entity_poly.pdbx_strand_id
1 'polypeptide(L)'
;MIRNPNYTSFVCCAVCNKIIPPAPFGETFKRIHEYKPFKTRFYTHKDILDIGADILNKEEQFQEAVFKERIAKAEADIWVQADERQKQAVEKALEETNDQHKINIQILEEAHQKDLQEMAAKTKIEVHQNMEDELQREHLAAEQRMVHRIQRIMMECHREKVQAVEKARAEERQMAQEAIQAQKRIAMEEILNTGITAMKDQSRSVSQMIKEKQHEMNVYYCMAQRQKQEEVQEVLQEAEKTHQATLGNVMDKLVNTQGELLSIAKQLGIMTNWKDFLEEELQETREAFQKYINYTFPKLSPGHADFILPERKKTPSSLVIQEEETTLD
;
A
#
# COMPACT_ATOMS: atom_id res chain seq x y z
N MET A 1 75.15 -157.57 -101.08
CA MET A 1 74.29 -158.71 -101.50
C MET A 1 73.93 -159.45 -100.22
N ILE A 2 72.69 -159.47 -99.73
CA ILE A 2 71.43 -159.92 -100.35
C ILE A 2 70.35 -158.84 -100.11
N ARG A 3 69.68 -158.36 -101.16
CA ARG A 3 68.47 -157.53 -101.06
C ARG A 3 67.27 -158.43 -101.38
N ASN A 4 66.38 -158.59 -100.40
CA ASN A 4 65.11 -159.31 -100.54
C ASN A 4 63.97 -158.26 -100.69
N PRO A 5 63.12 -158.30 -101.74
CA PRO A 5 62.23 -157.17 -102.06
C PRO A 5 61.00 -156.96 -101.16
N ASN A 6 60.73 -157.81 -100.16
CA ASN A 6 59.40 -157.87 -99.52
C ASN A 6 59.26 -157.29 -98.10
N TYR A 7 60.27 -156.62 -97.53
CA TYR A 7 60.13 -156.02 -96.19
C TYR A 7 60.79 -154.64 -96.11
N THR A 8 59.97 -153.61 -95.88
CA THR A 8 60.36 -152.19 -96.04
C THR A 8 60.70 -151.43 -94.76
N SER A 9 60.60 -151.99 -93.55
CA SER A 9 61.31 -151.47 -92.36
C SER A 9 61.12 -152.38 -91.14
N PHE A 10 62.18 -152.56 -90.34
CA PHE A 10 62.10 -153.08 -88.98
C PHE A 10 62.37 -151.92 -88.01
N VAL A 11 61.49 -151.70 -87.04
CA VAL A 11 61.65 -150.66 -86.01
C VAL A 11 62.19 -151.33 -84.74
N CYS A 12 63.36 -150.89 -84.28
CA CYS A 12 63.99 -151.38 -83.05
C CYS A 12 63.36 -150.71 -81.82
N CYS A 13 62.88 -151.50 -80.86
CA CYS A 13 62.35 -150.99 -79.59
C CYS A 13 63.49 -150.48 -78.70
N ALA A 14 63.40 -149.21 -78.27
CA ALA A 14 64.45 -148.49 -77.53
C ALA A 14 64.78 -149.03 -76.13
N VAL A 15 64.04 -150.04 -75.63
CA VAL A 15 64.19 -150.54 -74.26
C VAL A 15 64.75 -151.97 -74.19
N CYS A 16 64.72 -152.76 -75.27
CA CYS A 16 65.09 -154.19 -75.18
C CYS A 16 65.84 -154.81 -76.36
N ASN A 17 66.27 -154.02 -77.37
CA ASN A 17 67.16 -154.44 -78.49
C ASN A 17 66.81 -155.77 -79.20
N LYS A 18 65.58 -156.28 -79.01
CA LYS A 18 65.01 -157.41 -79.74
C LYS A 18 64.20 -156.86 -80.91
N ILE A 19 64.39 -157.45 -82.09
CA ILE A 19 63.60 -157.16 -83.29
C ILE A 19 62.20 -157.70 -83.04
N ILE A 20 61.25 -156.80 -82.74
CA ILE A 20 59.84 -157.14 -82.58
C ILE A 20 59.22 -157.16 -83.98
N PRO A 21 58.66 -158.30 -84.45
CA PRO A 21 57.98 -158.34 -85.73
C PRO A 21 56.79 -157.35 -85.72
N PRO A 22 56.55 -156.59 -86.81
CA PRO A 22 55.45 -155.63 -86.86
C PRO A 22 54.11 -156.33 -86.60
N ALA A 23 53.23 -155.64 -85.87
CA ALA A 23 51.92 -156.17 -85.49
C ALA A 23 51.17 -156.71 -86.73
N PRO A 24 50.56 -157.91 -86.64
CA PRO A 24 49.91 -158.52 -87.79
C PRO A 24 48.74 -157.65 -88.25
N PHE A 25 48.83 -157.12 -89.47
CA PHE A 25 47.75 -156.39 -90.14
C PHE A 25 47.04 -157.31 -91.14
N GLY A 26 45.71 -157.22 -91.22
CA GLY A 26 44.88 -157.99 -92.15
C GLY A 26 43.94 -158.99 -91.48
N GLU A 27 43.49 -160.01 -92.23
CA GLU A 27 42.51 -161.02 -91.79
C GLU A 27 42.96 -161.78 -90.52
N THR A 28 44.27 -161.89 -90.28
CA THR A 28 44.84 -162.52 -89.09
C THR A 28 44.55 -161.73 -87.80
N PHE A 29 44.45 -160.39 -87.87
CA PHE A 29 44.05 -159.55 -86.74
C PHE A 29 42.55 -159.69 -86.43
N LYS A 30 41.72 -159.83 -87.47
CA LYS A 30 40.27 -160.04 -87.33
C LYS A 30 39.96 -161.38 -86.63
N ARG A 31 40.70 -162.45 -86.93
CA ARG A 31 40.58 -163.75 -86.22
C ARG A 31 40.93 -163.70 -84.73
N ILE A 32 41.90 -162.88 -84.32
CA ILE A 32 42.26 -162.71 -82.90
C ILE A 32 41.17 -161.90 -82.17
N HIS A 33 40.59 -160.91 -82.85
CA HIS A 33 39.49 -160.10 -82.32
C HIS A 33 38.17 -160.87 -82.19
N GLU A 34 37.98 -161.92 -82.98
CA GLU A 34 36.84 -162.86 -82.93
C GLU A 34 37.03 -164.01 -81.93
N TYR A 35 38.20 -164.12 -81.29
CA TYR A 35 38.48 -165.14 -80.29
C TYR A 35 37.67 -164.90 -79.01
N LYS A 36 36.61 -165.71 -78.83
CA LYS A 36 35.59 -165.61 -77.75
C LYS A 36 36.16 -165.26 -76.36
N PRO A 37 37.23 -165.91 -75.85
CA PRO A 37 37.80 -165.60 -74.54
C PRO A 37 38.34 -164.18 -74.39
N PHE A 38 38.85 -163.58 -75.47
CA PHE A 38 39.41 -162.23 -75.45
C PHE A 38 38.29 -161.17 -75.38
N LYS A 39 37.19 -161.40 -76.12
CA LYS A 39 35.99 -160.57 -76.08
C LYS A 39 35.39 -160.54 -74.67
N THR A 40 35.21 -161.71 -74.04
CA THR A 40 34.67 -161.77 -72.67
C THR A 40 35.58 -161.07 -71.67
N ARG A 41 36.91 -161.27 -71.75
CA ARG A 41 37.88 -160.58 -70.85
C ARG A 41 37.86 -159.07 -71.00
N PHE A 42 37.82 -158.56 -72.24
CA PHE A 42 37.79 -157.12 -72.51
C PHE A 42 36.52 -156.46 -71.97
N TYR A 43 35.35 -157.05 -72.23
CA TYR A 43 34.09 -156.52 -71.69
C TYR A 43 34.02 -156.64 -70.17
N THR A 44 34.49 -157.73 -69.56
CA THR A 44 34.56 -157.81 -68.09
C THR A 44 35.50 -156.77 -67.50
N HIS A 45 36.62 -156.44 -68.17
CA HIS A 45 37.52 -155.41 -67.68
C HIS A 45 36.90 -154.01 -67.82
N LYS A 46 36.20 -153.77 -68.93
CA LYS A 46 35.41 -152.54 -69.13
C LYS A 46 34.32 -152.40 -68.06
N ASP A 47 33.56 -153.45 -67.77
CA ASP A 47 32.51 -153.43 -66.76
C ASP A 47 33.10 -153.15 -65.35
N ILE A 48 34.26 -153.73 -65.02
CA ILE A 48 34.96 -153.44 -63.76
C ILE A 48 35.43 -151.98 -63.70
N LEU A 49 35.95 -151.44 -64.81
CA LEU A 49 36.37 -150.04 -64.88
C LEU A 49 35.19 -149.08 -64.80
N ASP A 50 34.07 -149.39 -65.48
CA ASP A 50 32.85 -148.60 -65.45
C ASP A 50 32.22 -148.63 -64.04
N ILE A 51 32.23 -149.77 -63.34
CA ILE A 51 31.83 -149.87 -61.92
C ILE A 51 32.77 -149.05 -61.02
N GLY A 52 34.08 -149.11 -61.26
CA GLY A 52 35.07 -148.32 -60.51
C GLY A 52 34.89 -146.82 -60.69
N ALA A 53 34.60 -146.38 -61.92
CA ALA A 53 34.29 -144.99 -62.24
C ALA A 53 32.98 -144.53 -61.59
N ASP A 54 31.95 -145.37 -61.57
CA ASP A 54 30.68 -145.06 -60.91
C ASP A 54 30.82 -144.95 -59.38
N ILE A 55 31.63 -145.82 -58.76
CA ILE A 55 31.93 -145.72 -57.32
C ILE A 55 32.70 -144.44 -57.01
N LEU A 56 33.71 -144.12 -57.83
CA LEU A 56 34.51 -142.90 -57.66
C LEU A 56 33.65 -141.64 -57.82
N ASN A 57 32.80 -141.58 -58.85
CA ASN A 57 31.90 -140.45 -59.08
C ASN A 57 30.86 -140.31 -57.94
N LYS A 58 30.34 -141.42 -57.40
CA LYS A 58 29.44 -141.39 -56.24
C LYS A 58 30.15 -140.88 -54.97
N GLU A 59 31.39 -141.29 -54.74
CA GLU A 59 32.20 -140.79 -53.63
C GLU A 59 32.53 -139.30 -53.81
N GLU A 60 32.89 -138.86 -55.02
CA GLU A 60 33.12 -137.45 -55.35
C GLU A 60 31.85 -136.61 -55.11
N GLN A 61 30.68 -137.07 -55.55
CA GLN A 61 29.40 -136.38 -55.30
C GLN A 61 29.06 -136.32 -53.80
N PHE A 62 29.34 -137.38 -53.04
CA PHE A 62 29.13 -137.39 -51.60
C PHE A 62 30.07 -136.41 -50.89
N GLN A 63 31.36 -136.43 -51.23
CA GLN A 63 32.37 -135.49 -50.72
C GLN A 63 32.02 -134.04 -51.07
N GLU A 64 31.59 -133.78 -52.31
CA GLU A 64 31.13 -132.46 -52.75
C GLU A 64 29.88 -132.01 -51.98
N ALA A 65 28.91 -132.88 -51.75
CA ALA A 65 27.70 -132.55 -51.00
C ALA A 65 28.04 -132.21 -49.54
N VAL A 66 28.91 -133.00 -48.90
CA VAL A 66 29.41 -132.73 -47.54
C VAL A 66 30.20 -131.42 -47.50
N PHE A 67 31.02 -131.13 -48.51
CA PHE A 67 31.77 -129.88 -48.61
C PHE A 67 30.86 -128.67 -48.80
N LYS A 68 29.85 -128.76 -49.68
CA LYS A 68 28.82 -127.73 -49.88
C LYS A 68 28.01 -127.48 -48.61
N GLU A 69 27.65 -128.53 -47.87
CA GLU A 69 26.94 -128.39 -46.59
C GLU A 69 27.82 -127.69 -45.53
N ARG A 70 29.11 -128.01 -45.47
CA ARG A 70 30.07 -127.33 -44.57
C ARG A 70 30.27 -125.87 -44.96
N ILE A 71 30.35 -125.55 -46.25
CA ILE A 71 30.40 -124.17 -46.73
C ILE A 71 29.13 -123.42 -46.33
N ALA A 72 27.95 -123.99 -46.59
CA ALA A 72 26.69 -123.34 -46.24
C ALA A 72 26.57 -123.07 -44.73
N LYS A 73 27.03 -124.00 -43.88
CA LYS A 73 27.11 -123.79 -42.42
C LYS A 73 28.08 -122.66 -42.06
N ALA A 74 29.28 -122.65 -42.63
CA ALA A 74 30.26 -121.60 -42.39
C ALA A 74 29.79 -120.22 -42.89
N GLU A 75 29.12 -120.16 -44.04
CA GLU A 75 28.51 -118.94 -44.58
C GLU A 75 27.40 -118.44 -43.66
N ALA A 76 26.51 -119.33 -43.18
CA ALA A 76 25.47 -118.96 -42.22
C ALA A 76 26.06 -118.40 -40.91
N ASP A 77 27.10 -119.04 -40.36
CA ASP A 77 27.79 -118.56 -39.15
C ASP A 77 28.44 -117.19 -39.38
N ILE A 78 29.04 -116.96 -40.56
CA ILE A 78 29.60 -115.65 -40.94
C ILE A 78 28.50 -114.60 -41.05
N TRP A 79 27.35 -114.92 -41.64
CA TRP A 79 26.21 -114.01 -41.75
C TRP A 79 25.65 -113.62 -40.38
N VAL A 80 25.55 -114.55 -39.44
CA VAL A 80 25.12 -114.26 -38.06
C VAL A 80 26.13 -113.33 -37.38
N GLN A 81 27.44 -113.58 -37.52
CA GLN A 81 28.46 -112.68 -36.97
C GLN A 81 28.45 -111.29 -37.62
N ALA A 82 28.16 -111.21 -38.92
CA ALA A 82 28.05 -109.94 -39.64
C ALA A 82 26.83 -109.13 -39.17
N ASP A 83 25.67 -109.77 -39.01
CA ASP A 83 24.45 -109.13 -38.50
C ASP A 83 24.64 -108.62 -37.07
N GLU A 84 25.28 -109.41 -36.20
CA GLU A 84 25.58 -109.00 -34.83
C GLU A 84 26.56 -107.80 -34.79
N ARG A 85 27.63 -107.84 -35.58
CA ARG A 85 28.56 -106.70 -35.69
C ARG A 85 27.89 -105.45 -36.28
N GLN A 86 26.99 -105.64 -37.25
CA GLN A 86 26.23 -104.54 -37.83
C GLN A 86 25.30 -103.91 -36.80
N LYS A 87 24.57 -104.72 -36.02
CA LYS A 87 23.72 -104.24 -34.92
C LYS A 87 24.52 -103.46 -33.89
N GLN A 88 25.65 -103.99 -33.44
CA GLN A 88 26.53 -103.31 -32.48
C GLN A 88 27.09 -102.00 -33.04
N ALA A 89 27.46 -101.96 -34.33
CA ALA A 89 27.94 -100.73 -34.97
C ALA A 89 26.83 -99.67 -35.08
N VAL A 90 25.59 -100.09 -35.40
CA VAL A 90 24.43 -99.20 -35.46
C VAL A 90 24.07 -98.68 -34.07
N GLU A 91 24.01 -99.56 -33.07
CA GLU A 91 23.70 -99.18 -31.68
C GLU A 91 24.74 -98.19 -31.16
N LYS A 92 26.03 -98.46 -31.36
CA LYS A 92 27.10 -97.54 -31.00
C LYS A 92 26.99 -96.19 -31.72
N ALA A 93 26.69 -96.18 -33.02
CA ALA A 93 26.50 -94.93 -33.78
C ALA A 93 25.28 -94.13 -33.28
N LEU A 94 24.20 -94.82 -32.88
CA LEU A 94 23.02 -94.19 -32.29
C LEU A 94 23.33 -93.61 -30.91
N GLU A 95 24.06 -94.33 -30.06
CA GLU A 95 24.51 -93.83 -28.76
C GLU A 95 25.39 -92.60 -28.89
N GLU A 96 26.43 -92.66 -29.74
CA GLU A 96 27.33 -91.53 -29.99
C GLU A 96 26.57 -90.31 -30.54
N THR A 97 25.64 -90.51 -31.48
CA THR A 97 24.81 -89.43 -32.03
C THR A 97 23.90 -88.84 -30.95
N ASN A 98 23.27 -89.68 -30.13
CA ASN A 98 22.41 -89.25 -29.04
C ASN A 98 23.18 -88.45 -27.98
N ASP A 99 24.40 -88.88 -27.63
CA ASP A 99 25.24 -88.18 -26.67
C ASP A 99 25.74 -86.85 -27.23
N GLN A 100 26.15 -86.80 -28.50
CA GLN A 100 26.45 -85.54 -29.18
C GLN A 100 25.23 -84.60 -29.21
N HIS A 101 24.04 -85.12 -29.49
CA HIS A 101 22.80 -84.33 -29.48
C HIS A 101 22.48 -83.78 -28.09
N LYS A 102 22.61 -84.57 -27.03
CA LYS A 102 22.43 -84.11 -25.64
C LYS A 102 23.40 -82.99 -25.30
N ILE A 103 24.68 -83.13 -25.66
CA ILE A 103 25.70 -82.09 -25.43
C ILE A 103 25.34 -80.81 -26.19
N ASN A 104 24.94 -80.93 -27.47
CA ASN A 104 24.55 -79.77 -28.27
C ASN A 104 23.31 -79.07 -27.71
N ILE A 105 22.32 -79.82 -27.23
CA ILE A 105 21.12 -79.27 -26.58
C ILE A 105 21.52 -78.51 -25.31
N GLN A 106 22.37 -79.08 -24.46
CA GLN A 106 22.83 -78.40 -23.24
C GLN A 106 23.59 -77.09 -23.55
N ILE A 107 24.50 -77.11 -24.52
CA ILE A 107 25.23 -75.90 -24.95
C ILE A 107 24.25 -74.84 -25.45
N LEU A 108 23.24 -75.23 -26.23
CA LEU A 108 22.24 -74.33 -26.77
C LEU A 108 21.33 -73.76 -25.67
N GLU A 109 20.92 -74.58 -24.70
CA GLU A 109 20.16 -74.15 -23.53
C GLU A 109 20.94 -73.15 -22.69
N GLU A 110 22.22 -73.41 -22.43
CA GLU A 110 23.09 -72.49 -21.69
C GLU A 110 23.30 -71.16 -22.45
N ALA A 111 23.47 -71.21 -23.77
CA ALA A 111 23.60 -70.01 -24.60
C ALA A 111 22.31 -69.17 -24.56
N HIS A 112 21.15 -69.78 -24.78
CA HIS A 112 19.86 -69.09 -24.68
C HIS A 112 19.60 -68.54 -23.28
N GLN A 113 19.98 -69.26 -22.21
CA GLN A 113 19.80 -68.77 -20.85
C GLN A 113 20.67 -67.52 -20.59
N LYS A 114 21.92 -67.50 -21.09
CA LYS A 114 22.79 -66.31 -21.02
C LYS A 114 22.20 -65.13 -21.80
N ASP A 115 21.73 -65.36 -23.01
CA ASP A 115 21.11 -64.32 -23.84
C ASP A 115 19.86 -63.74 -23.17
N LEU A 116 19.01 -64.59 -22.57
CA LEU A 116 17.84 -64.15 -21.81
C LEU A 116 18.24 -63.32 -20.59
N GLN A 117 19.29 -63.71 -19.86
CA GLN A 117 19.79 -62.93 -18.71
C GLN A 117 20.35 -61.58 -19.16
N GLU A 118 21.09 -61.52 -20.25
CA GLU A 118 21.65 -60.28 -20.79
C GLU A 118 20.54 -59.35 -21.29
N MET A 119 19.56 -59.88 -22.02
CA MET A 119 18.41 -59.11 -22.50
C MET A 119 17.56 -58.61 -21.33
N ALA A 120 17.33 -59.43 -20.30
CA ALA A 120 16.63 -59.00 -19.09
C ALA A 120 17.40 -57.88 -18.36
N ALA A 121 18.72 -57.98 -18.27
CA ALA A 121 19.56 -56.94 -17.66
C ALA A 121 19.52 -55.63 -18.47
N LYS A 122 19.65 -55.70 -19.80
CA LYS A 122 19.55 -54.54 -20.70
C LYS A 122 18.19 -53.87 -20.60
N THR A 123 17.12 -54.66 -20.69
CA THR A 123 15.73 -54.17 -20.57
C THR A 123 15.51 -53.51 -19.21
N LYS A 124 16.03 -54.11 -18.13
CA LYS A 124 15.93 -53.50 -16.79
C LYS A 124 16.62 -52.14 -16.73
N ILE A 125 17.81 -52.01 -17.32
CA ILE A 125 18.54 -50.74 -17.37
C ILE A 125 17.76 -49.70 -18.18
N GLU A 126 17.28 -50.05 -19.37
CA GLU A 126 16.49 -49.14 -20.22
C GLU A 126 15.20 -48.69 -19.54
N VAL A 127 14.48 -49.60 -18.88
CA VAL A 127 13.27 -49.27 -18.12
C VAL A 127 13.59 -48.32 -16.96
N HIS A 128 14.68 -48.54 -16.22
CA HIS A 128 15.09 -47.62 -15.15
C HIS A 128 15.46 -46.24 -15.68
N GLN A 129 16.23 -46.16 -16.78
CA GLN A 129 16.60 -44.89 -17.40
C GLN A 129 15.37 -44.12 -17.90
N ASN A 130 14.46 -44.80 -18.60
CA ASN A 130 13.22 -44.18 -19.07
C ASN A 130 12.35 -43.67 -17.91
N MET A 131 12.26 -44.43 -16.82
CA MET A 131 11.54 -44.02 -15.61
C MET A 131 12.19 -42.81 -14.94
N GLU A 132 13.53 -42.77 -14.85
CA GLU A 132 14.26 -41.62 -14.31
C GLU A 132 14.04 -40.37 -15.17
N ASP A 133 14.08 -40.49 -16.50
CA ASP A 133 13.84 -39.39 -17.42
C ASP A 133 12.40 -38.87 -17.36
N GLU A 134 11.41 -39.74 -17.21
CA GLU A 134 10.00 -39.34 -16.97
C GLU A 134 9.85 -38.63 -15.63
N LEU A 135 10.45 -39.16 -14.57
CA LEU A 135 10.41 -38.56 -13.25
C LEU A 135 11.05 -37.17 -13.25
N GLN A 136 12.20 -37.00 -13.91
CA GLN A 136 12.86 -35.70 -14.04
C GLN A 136 12.00 -34.71 -14.84
N ARG A 137 11.37 -35.14 -15.93
CA ARG A 137 10.47 -34.29 -16.72
C ARG A 137 9.28 -33.80 -15.89
N GLU A 138 8.63 -34.69 -15.15
CA GLU A 138 7.52 -34.32 -14.26
C GLU A 138 7.97 -33.43 -13.11
N HIS A 139 9.14 -33.69 -12.53
CA HIS A 139 9.72 -32.86 -11.48
C HIS A 139 9.96 -31.43 -11.97
N LEU A 140 10.64 -31.26 -13.11
CA LEU A 140 10.89 -29.95 -13.72
C LEU A 140 9.59 -29.23 -14.07
N ALA A 141 8.59 -29.95 -14.62
CA ALA A 141 7.29 -29.38 -14.90
C ALA A 141 6.56 -28.93 -13.61
N ALA A 142 6.66 -29.70 -12.53
CA ALA A 142 6.10 -29.35 -11.23
C ALA A 142 6.79 -28.11 -10.61
N GLU A 143 8.11 -28.03 -10.70
CA GLU A 143 8.90 -26.87 -10.27
C GLU A 143 8.50 -25.62 -11.06
N GLN A 144 8.41 -25.68 -12.39
CA GLN A 144 7.96 -24.56 -13.21
C GLN A 144 6.55 -24.11 -12.84
N ARG A 145 5.62 -25.05 -12.63
CA ARG A 145 4.27 -24.73 -12.13
C ARG A 145 4.32 -24.04 -10.77
N MET A 146 5.22 -24.46 -9.88
CA MET A 146 5.39 -23.87 -8.55
C MET A 146 6.00 -22.46 -8.64
N VAL A 147 7.04 -22.26 -9.45
CA VAL A 147 7.65 -20.95 -9.70
C VAL A 147 6.62 -19.97 -10.25
N HIS A 148 5.83 -20.37 -11.25
CA HIS A 148 4.77 -19.52 -11.80
C HIS A 148 3.71 -19.16 -10.74
N ARG A 149 3.31 -20.11 -9.88
CA ARG A 149 2.40 -19.83 -8.76
C ARG A 149 2.99 -18.82 -7.78
N ILE A 150 4.26 -18.99 -7.39
CA ILE A 150 4.96 -18.07 -6.48
C ILE A 150 5.06 -16.68 -7.10
N GLN A 151 5.43 -16.58 -8.39
CA GLN A 151 5.46 -15.31 -9.11
C GLN A 151 4.11 -14.60 -9.13
N ARG A 152 3.02 -15.34 -9.39
CA ARG A 152 1.66 -14.78 -9.34
C ARG A 152 1.33 -14.24 -7.95
N ILE A 153 1.59 -15.01 -6.89
CA ILE A 153 1.35 -14.59 -5.50
C ILE A 153 2.20 -13.35 -5.16
N MET A 154 3.46 -13.29 -5.60
CA MET A 154 4.30 -12.10 -5.39
C MET A 154 3.73 -10.86 -6.06
N MET A 155 3.21 -10.99 -7.29
CA MET A 155 2.56 -9.87 -7.99
C MET A 155 1.27 -9.42 -7.31
N GLU A 156 0.44 -10.36 -6.84
CA GLU A 156 -0.78 -10.08 -6.09
C GLU A 156 -0.46 -9.36 -4.77
N CYS A 157 0.51 -9.87 -4.00
CA CYS A 157 0.97 -9.25 -2.76
C CYS A 157 1.56 -7.85 -3.01
N HIS A 158 2.33 -7.67 -4.08
CA HIS A 158 2.84 -6.34 -4.46
C HIS A 158 1.70 -5.37 -4.76
N ARG A 159 0.69 -5.80 -5.51
CA ARG A 159 -0.50 -5.01 -5.82
C ARG A 159 -1.26 -4.62 -4.55
N GLU A 160 -1.48 -5.57 -3.64
CA GLU A 160 -2.13 -5.34 -2.36
C GLU A 160 -1.34 -4.35 -1.49
N LYS A 161 0.00 -4.48 -1.45
CA LYS A 161 0.87 -3.53 -0.76
C LYS A 161 0.72 -2.11 -1.32
N VAL A 162 0.74 -1.94 -2.64
CA VAL A 162 0.56 -0.63 -3.27
C VAL A 162 -0.81 -0.04 -2.92
N GLN A 163 -1.88 -0.84 -3.02
CA GLN A 163 -3.24 -0.41 -2.66
C GLN A 163 -3.35 -0.04 -1.18
N ALA A 164 -2.73 -0.79 -0.28
CA ALA A 164 -2.72 -0.49 1.15
C ALA A 164 -1.98 0.83 1.43
N VAL A 165 -0.82 1.06 0.79
CA VAL A 165 -0.07 2.31 0.91
C VAL A 165 -0.85 3.50 0.35
N GLU A 166 -1.54 3.33 -0.79
CA GLU A 166 -2.39 4.38 -1.36
C GLU A 166 -3.57 4.74 -0.46
N LYS A 167 -4.24 3.74 0.12
CA LYS A 167 -5.32 3.95 1.10
C LYS A 167 -4.81 4.67 2.35
N ALA A 168 -3.71 4.20 2.93
CA ALA A 168 -3.09 4.85 4.10
C ALA A 168 -2.71 6.31 3.80
N ARG A 169 -2.13 6.59 2.63
CA ARG A 169 -1.82 7.97 2.21
C ARG A 169 -3.07 8.82 1.99
N ALA A 170 -4.16 8.24 1.50
CA ALA A 170 -5.42 8.95 1.33
C ALA A 170 -6.03 9.32 2.69
N GLU A 171 -6.02 8.37 3.63
CA GLU A 171 -6.45 8.58 5.03
C GLU A 171 -5.58 9.65 5.72
N GLU A 172 -4.26 9.60 5.58
CA GLU A 172 -3.34 10.62 6.09
C GLU A 172 -3.65 12.01 5.53
N ARG A 173 -3.89 12.12 4.21
CA ARG A 173 -4.27 13.39 3.58
C ARG A 173 -5.60 13.90 4.10
N GLN A 174 -6.58 13.02 4.28
CA GLN A 174 -7.88 13.39 4.83
C GLN A 174 -7.73 13.91 6.27
N MET A 175 -7.01 13.19 7.13
CA MET A 175 -6.74 13.62 8.50
C MET A 175 -5.97 14.94 8.55
N ALA A 176 -4.96 15.13 7.69
CA ALA A 176 -4.24 16.39 7.59
C ALA A 176 -5.15 17.54 7.14
N GLN A 177 -6.06 17.29 6.20
CA GLN A 177 -7.02 18.29 5.74
C GLN A 177 -8.04 18.65 6.83
N GLU A 178 -8.54 17.66 7.57
CA GLU A 178 -9.42 17.86 8.72
C GLU A 178 -8.71 18.64 9.84
N ALA A 179 -7.45 18.33 10.14
CA ALA A 179 -6.64 19.07 11.10
C ALA A 179 -6.42 20.53 10.66
N ILE A 180 -6.11 20.77 9.38
CA ILE A 180 -5.99 22.13 8.82
C ILE A 180 -7.33 22.87 8.93
N GLN A 181 -8.47 22.21 8.64
CA GLN A 181 -9.78 22.84 8.77
C GLN A 181 -10.12 23.16 10.23
N ALA A 182 -9.81 22.25 11.16
CA ALA A 182 -9.99 22.49 12.59
C ALA A 182 -9.15 23.67 13.06
N GLN A 183 -7.88 23.73 12.66
CA GLN A 183 -7.00 24.85 12.99
C GLN A 183 -7.48 26.17 12.38
N LYS A 184 -7.99 26.15 11.14
CA LYS A 184 -8.64 27.32 10.53
C LYS A 184 -9.85 27.79 11.31
N ARG A 185 -10.69 26.87 11.82
CA ARG A 185 -11.85 27.22 12.66
C ARG A 185 -11.41 27.87 13.96
N ILE A 186 -10.43 27.28 14.65
CA ILE A 186 -9.87 27.83 15.90
C ILE A 186 -9.29 29.23 15.65
N ALA A 187 -8.45 29.40 14.63
CA ALA A 187 -7.86 30.70 14.30
C ALA A 187 -8.94 31.74 13.94
N MET A 188 -9.99 31.34 13.22
CA MET A 188 -11.11 32.23 12.89
C MET A 188 -11.88 32.65 14.14
N GLU A 189 -12.13 31.73 15.06
CA GLU A 189 -12.77 32.01 16.34
C GLU A 189 -11.92 32.91 17.23
N GLU A 190 -10.60 32.69 17.28
CA GLU A 190 -9.64 33.56 17.97
C GLU A 190 -9.66 34.98 17.40
N ILE A 191 -9.64 35.14 16.06
CA ILE A 191 -9.74 36.44 15.38
C ILE A 191 -11.06 37.13 15.73
N LEU A 192 -12.17 36.38 15.72
CA LEU A 192 -13.50 36.93 16.00
C LEU A 192 -13.61 37.36 17.46
N ASN A 193 -13.10 36.55 18.39
CA ASN A 193 -13.04 36.87 19.82
C ASN A 193 -12.13 38.08 20.10
N THR A 194 -10.92 38.12 19.53
CA THR A 194 -10.03 39.29 19.66
C THR A 194 -10.63 40.54 19.03
N GLY A 195 -11.34 40.40 17.91
CA GLY A 195 -12.11 41.49 17.30
C GLY A 195 -13.21 42.01 18.23
N ILE A 196 -13.99 41.12 18.84
CA ILE A 196 -15.04 41.50 19.82
C ILE A 196 -14.43 42.19 21.04
N THR A 197 -13.32 41.69 21.58
CA THR A 197 -12.66 42.33 22.73
C THR A 197 -12.10 43.69 22.36
N ALA A 198 -11.45 43.82 21.20
CA ALA A 198 -10.94 45.10 20.72
C ALA A 198 -12.06 46.13 20.51
N MET A 199 -13.20 45.70 19.95
CA MET A 199 -14.39 46.57 19.82
C MET A 199 -14.98 46.97 21.18
N LYS A 200 -15.03 46.05 22.16
CA LYS A 200 -15.47 46.35 23.52
C LYS A 200 -14.54 47.35 24.19
N ASP A 201 -13.23 47.18 24.05
CA ASP A 201 -12.22 48.07 24.61
C ASP A 201 -12.27 49.45 23.95
N GLN A 202 -12.43 49.50 22.62
CA GLN A 202 -12.64 50.75 21.89
C GLN A 202 -13.92 51.45 22.35
N SER A 203 -15.03 50.74 22.47
CA SER A 203 -16.31 51.29 22.94
C SER A 203 -16.20 51.82 24.37
N ARG A 204 -15.50 51.09 25.25
CA ARG A 204 -15.22 51.52 26.63
C ARG A 204 -14.34 52.77 26.66
N SER A 205 -13.28 52.81 25.85
CA SER A 205 -12.39 53.96 25.70
C SER A 205 -13.15 55.20 25.20
N VAL A 206 -13.96 55.06 24.14
CA VAL A 206 -14.81 56.14 23.62
C VAL A 206 -15.82 56.59 24.68
N SER A 207 -16.47 55.66 25.38
CA SER A 207 -17.41 56.00 26.45
C SER A 207 -16.73 56.77 27.59
N GLN A 208 -15.50 56.41 27.92
CA GLN A 208 -14.70 57.11 28.92
C GLN A 208 -14.32 58.52 28.42
N MET A 209 -13.85 58.64 27.18
CA MET A 209 -13.55 59.93 26.55
C MET A 209 -14.77 60.85 26.52
N ILE A 210 -15.96 60.32 26.22
CA ILE A 210 -17.22 61.09 26.27
C ILE A 210 -17.48 61.60 27.69
N LYS A 211 -17.32 60.77 28.73
CA LYS A 211 -17.49 61.19 30.12
C LYS A 211 -16.48 62.26 30.53
N GLU A 212 -15.22 62.10 30.14
CA GLU A 212 -14.15 63.08 30.40
C GLU A 212 -14.47 64.42 29.71
N LYS A 213 -14.88 64.39 28.44
CA LYS A 213 -15.28 65.61 27.70
C LYS A 213 -16.54 66.26 28.25
N GLN A 214 -17.50 65.47 28.72
CA GLN A 214 -18.70 66.00 29.37
C GLN A 214 -18.37 66.64 30.72
N HIS A 215 -17.45 66.05 31.48
CA HIS A 215 -16.95 66.65 32.72
C HIS A 215 -16.19 67.95 32.44
N GLU A 216 -15.28 67.96 31.46
CA GLU A 216 -14.55 69.15 31.02
C GLU A 216 -15.51 70.26 30.58
N MET A 217 -16.52 69.94 29.77
CA MET A 217 -17.55 70.89 29.35
C MET A 217 -18.37 71.43 30.52
N ASN A 218 -18.74 70.59 31.48
CA ASN A 218 -19.43 71.02 32.70
C ASN A 218 -18.56 71.98 33.54
N VAL A 219 -17.25 71.72 33.65
CA VAL A 219 -16.32 72.62 34.34
C VAL A 219 -16.28 73.98 33.64
N TYR A 220 -16.11 74.01 32.32
CA TYR A 220 -16.15 75.25 31.55
C TYR A 220 -17.49 75.98 31.69
N TYR A 221 -18.61 75.26 31.67
CA TYR A 221 -19.93 75.84 31.87
C TYR A 221 -20.06 76.47 33.28
N CYS A 222 -19.63 75.76 34.32
CA CYS A 222 -19.63 76.29 35.69
C CYS A 222 -18.72 77.53 35.82
N MET A 223 -17.55 77.53 35.17
CA MET A 223 -16.66 78.70 35.15
C MET A 223 -17.32 79.89 34.45
N ALA A 224 -17.91 79.70 33.28
CA ALA A 224 -18.61 80.76 32.55
C ALA A 224 -19.84 81.28 33.33
N GLN A 225 -20.57 80.40 34.03
CA GLN A 225 -21.67 80.80 34.89
C GLN A 225 -21.19 81.63 36.10
N ARG A 226 -20.09 81.23 36.74
CA ARG A 226 -19.47 82.01 37.82
C ARG A 226 -19.00 83.37 37.32
N GLN A 227 -18.31 83.42 36.18
CA GLN A 227 -17.89 84.69 35.57
C GLN A 227 -19.07 85.61 35.32
N LYS A 228 -20.17 85.11 34.74
CA LYS A 228 -21.39 85.91 34.59
C LYS A 228 -21.96 86.40 35.92
N GLN A 229 -21.92 85.56 36.96
CA GLN A 229 -22.42 85.94 38.29
C GLN A 229 -21.51 86.99 38.96
N GLU A 230 -20.19 86.85 38.79
CA GLU A 230 -19.18 87.83 39.22
C GLU A 230 -19.33 89.15 38.46
N GLU A 231 -19.47 89.13 37.13
CA GLU A 231 -19.74 90.32 36.30
C GLU A 231 -21.03 91.03 36.75
N VAL A 232 -22.12 90.28 36.98
CA VAL A 232 -23.37 90.86 37.51
C VAL A 232 -23.16 91.45 38.90
N GLN A 233 -22.39 90.80 39.76
CA GLN A 233 -22.11 91.29 41.11
C GLN A 233 -21.20 92.52 41.13
N GLU A 234 -20.21 92.59 40.24
CA GLU A 234 -19.40 93.80 40.03
C GLU A 234 -20.25 94.96 39.53
N VAL A 235 -21.14 94.73 38.55
CA VAL A 235 -22.07 95.75 38.06
C VAL A 235 -23.02 96.22 39.16
N LEU A 236 -23.52 95.31 40.02
CA LEU A 236 -24.34 95.67 41.17
C LEU A 236 -23.58 96.50 42.20
N GLN A 237 -22.33 96.13 42.53
CA GLN A 237 -21.50 96.90 43.46
C GLN A 237 -21.15 98.28 42.91
N GLU A 238 -20.90 98.41 41.61
CA GLU A 238 -20.63 99.71 40.98
C GLU A 238 -21.91 100.57 40.94
N ALA A 239 -23.07 99.97 40.67
CA ALA A 239 -24.36 100.64 40.78
C ALA A 239 -24.64 101.11 42.22
N GLU A 240 -24.29 100.31 43.23
CA GLU A 240 -24.45 100.66 44.64
C GLU A 240 -23.53 101.82 45.05
N LYS A 241 -22.24 101.79 44.66
CA LYS A 241 -21.31 102.90 44.90
C LYS A 241 -21.76 104.19 44.23
N THR A 242 -22.22 104.12 42.98
CA THR A 242 -22.74 105.30 42.26
C THR A 242 -24.02 105.83 42.90
N HIS A 243 -24.91 104.95 43.37
CA HIS A 243 -26.08 105.37 44.16
C HIS A 243 -25.71 106.00 45.50
N GLN A 244 -24.76 105.43 46.23
CA GLN A 244 -24.31 105.97 47.51
C GLN A 244 -23.63 107.34 47.33
N ALA A 245 -22.86 107.53 46.26
CA ALA A 245 -22.26 108.82 45.91
C ALA A 245 -23.31 109.87 45.53
N THR A 246 -24.38 109.48 44.81
CA THR A 246 -25.49 110.39 44.49
C THR A 246 -26.30 110.75 45.73
N LEU A 247 -26.57 109.79 46.61
CA LEU A 247 -27.20 110.04 47.92
C LEU A 247 -26.37 111.00 48.77
N GLY A 248 -25.04 110.81 48.85
CA GLY A 248 -24.14 111.73 49.54
C GLY A 248 -24.23 113.17 49.00
N ASN A 249 -24.25 113.34 47.67
CA ASN A 249 -24.39 114.65 47.04
C ASN A 249 -25.74 115.32 47.36
N VAL A 250 -26.83 114.55 47.36
CA VAL A 250 -28.16 115.05 47.75
C VAL A 250 -28.18 115.44 49.23
N MET A 251 -27.54 114.64 50.10
CA MET A 251 -27.43 114.93 51.53
C MET A 251 -26.64 116.22 51.79
N ASP A 252 -25.52 116.42 51.10
CA ASP A 252 -24.72 117.65 51.19
C ASP A 252 -25.52 118.88 50.75
N LYS A 253 -26.30 118.76 49.65
CA LYS A 253 -27.21 119.83 49.21
C LYS A 253 -28.27 120.12 50.27
N LEU A 254 -28.86 119.10 50.88
CA LEU A 254 -29.86 119.26 51.94
C LEU A 254 -29.27 120.02 53.14
N VAL A 255 -28.11 119.59 53.64
CA VAL A 255 -27.41 120.24 54.77
C VAL A 255 -27.08 121.70 54.45
N ASN A 256 -26.62 121.98 53.23
CA ASN A 256 -26.37 123.36 52.79
C ASN A 256 -27.65 124.21 52.78
N THR A 257 -28.75 123.70 52.20
CA THR A 257 -30.03 124.44 52.20
C THR A 257 -30.61 124.64 53.60
N GLN A 258 -30.39 123.69 54.51
CA GLN A 258 -30.81 123.83 55.90
C GLN A 258 -29.96 124.87 56.66
N GLY A 259 -28.65 124.95 56.35
CA GLY A 259 -27.77 126.00 56.84
C GLY A 259 -28.18 127.39 56.36
N GLU A 260 -28.56 127.51 55.08
CA GLU A 260 -29.11 128.75 54.51
C GLU A 260 -30.42 129.17 55.19
N LEU A 261 -31.34 128.23 55.43
CA LEU A 261 -32.60 128.48 56.14
C LEU A 261 -32.39 128.97 57.57
N LEU A 262 -31.48 128.34 58.32
CA LEU A 262 -31.13 128.76 59.69
C LEU A 262 -30.52 130.17 59.72
N SER A 263 -29.69 130.49 58.74
CA SER A 263 -29.13 131.84 58.54
C SER A 263 -30.24 132.88 58.32
N ILE A 264 -31.18 132.59 57.41
CA ILE A 264 -32.32 133.48 57.11
C ILE A 264 -33.22 133.65 58.34
N ALA A 265 -33.52 132.57 59.05
CA ALA A 265 -34.31 132.62 60.29
C ALA A 265 -33.65 133.50 61.35
N LYS A 266 -32.32 133.45 61.48
CA LYS A 266 -31.55 134.30 62.40
C LYS A 266 -31.57 135.77 61.98
N GLN A 267 -31.47 136.06 60.69
CA GLN A 267 -31.60 137.42 60.15
C GLN A 267 -33.01 138.01 60.37
N LEU A 268 -34.05 137.21 60.17
CA LEU A 268 -35.44 137.59 60.47
C LEU A 268 -35.64 137.88 61.95
N GLY A 269 -35.10 137.04 62.85
CA GLY A 269 -35.15 137.29 64.29
C GLY A 269 -34.50 138.63 64.70
N ILE A 270 -33.37 138.98 64.07
CA ILE A 270 -32.71 140.28 64.28
C ILE A 270 -33.58 141.42 63.75
N MET A 271 -34.15 141.31 62.55
CA MET A 271 -35.04 142.32 61.98
C MET A 271 -36.31 142.55 62.82
N THR A 272 -36.89 141.50 63.40
CA THR A 272 -38.06 141.61 64.29
C THR A 272 -37.71 142.37 65.56
N ASN A 273 -36.57 142.08 66.19
CA ASN A 273 -36.13 142.82 67.38
C ASN A 273 -35.87 144.30 67.09
N TRP A 274 -35.29 144.63 65.92
CA TRP A 274 -35.11 146.02 65.48
C TRP A 274 -36.45 146.72 65.26
N LYS A 275 -37.42 146.02 64.69
CA LYS A 275 -38.77 146.56 64.49
C LYS A 275 -39.43 146.88 65.83
N ASP A 276 -39.36 145.95 66.80
CA ASP A 276 -40.00 146.13 68.11
C ASP A 276 -39.35 147.25 68.92
N PHE A 277 -38.01 147.35 68.91
CA PHE A 277 -37.27 148.46 69.53
C PHE A 277 -37.66 149.82 68.95
N LEU A 278 -37.75 149.93 67.62
CA LEU A 278 -38.17 151.16 66.95
C LEU A 278 -39.63 151.51 67.22
N GLU A 279 -40.51 150.51 67.40
CA GLU A 279 -41.90 150.73 67.78
C GLU A 279 -42.03 151.26 69.22
N GLU A 280 -41.18 150.78 70.13
CA GLU A 280 -41.13 151.26 71.53
C GLU A 280 -40.67 152.72 71.61
N GLU A 281 -39.55 153.10 70.96
CA GLU A 281 -39.10 154.51 70.92
C GLU A 281 -40.13 155.45 70.27
N LEU A 282 -40.84 154.98 69.25
CA LEU A 282 -41.86 155.78 68.56
C LEU A 282 -43.10 155.98 69.44
N GLN A 283 -43.41 155.03 70.32
CA GLN A 283 -44.48 155.15 71.29
C GLN A 283 -44.08 156.08 72.46
N GLU A 284 -42.85 155.98 72.95
CA GLU A 284 -42.32 156.90 73.97
C GLU A 284 -42.29 158.35 73.47
N THR A 285 -41.85 158.57 72.23
CA THR A 285 -41.89 159.90 71.60
C THR A 285 -43.33 160.39 71.40
N ARG A 286 -44.29 159.53 71.01
CA ARG A 286 -45.72 159.88 71.00
C ARG A 286 -46.20 160.40 72.35
N GLU A 287 -45.91 159.67 73.43
CA GLU A 287 -46.33 160.07 74.78
C GLU A 287 -45.70 161.40 75.22
N ALA A 288 -44.43 161.63 74.88
CA ALA A 288 -43.73 162.87 75.17
C ALA A 288 -44.33 164.06 74.43
N PHE A 289 -44.59 163.93 73.12
CA PHE A 289 -45.25 164.97 72.32
C PHE A 289 -46.66 165.24 72.83
N GLN A 290 -47.43 164.20 73.18
CA GLN A 290 -48.78 164.37 73.71
C GLN A 290 -48.78 165.11 75.06
N LYS A 291 -47.82 164.81 75.94
CA LYS A 291 -47.62 165.55 77.21
C LYS A 291 -47.28 167.02 76.97
N TYR A 292 -46.40 167.31 76.02
CA TYR A 292 -46.00 168.68 75.68
C TYR A 292 -47.17 169.52 75.14
N ILE A 293 -47.96 168.93 74.24
CA ILE A 293 -49.13 169.58 73.64
C ILE A 293 -50.17 169.90 74.71
N ASN A 294 -50.46 168.94 75.60
CA ASN A 294 -51.41 169.12 76.69
C ASN A 294 -50.99 170.22 77.68
N TYR A 295 -49.68 170.40 77.91
CA TYR A 295 -49.16 171.43 78.82
C TYR A 295 -49.19 172.84 78.20
N THR A 296 -48.85 172.96 76.92
CA THR A 296 -48.61 174.26 76.27
C THR A 296 -49.90 174.90 75.75
N PHE A 297 -50.90 174.09 75.38
CA PHE A 297 -52.16 174.55 74.80
C PHE A 297 -53.39 173.96 75.52
N PRO A 298 -53.68 174.38 76.77
CA PRO A 298 -54.76 173.79 77.58
C PRO A 298 -56.18 174.05 77.06
N LYS A 299 -56.35 174.83 75.99
CA LYS A 299 -57.65 175.09 75.33
C LYS A 299 -57.94 174.15 74.15
N LEU A 300 -57.03 173.24 73.80
CA LEU A 300 -57.26 172.21 72.78
C LEU A 300 -57.94 170.99 73.41
N SER A 301 -59.05 170.52 72.83
CA SER A 301 -59.74 169.30 73.25
C SER A 301 -58.92 168.05 72.89
N PRO A 302 -58.99 166.96 73.69
CA PRO A 302 -58.28 165.71 73.41
C PRO A 302 -58.53 165.21 71.97
N GLY A 303 -57.47 164.85 71.24
CA GLY A 303 -57.53 164.30 69.87
C GLY A 303 -57.34 165.30 68.72
N HIS A 304 -57.35 166.62 68.97
CA HIS A 304 -57.12 167.61 67.90
C HIS A 304 -55.69 167.66 67.36
N ALA A 305 -54.73 167.02 68.05
CA ALA A 305 -53.32 166.97 67.66
C ALA A 305 -52.87 165.61 67.09
N ASP A 306 -53.79 164.65 66.93
CA ASP A 306 -53.48 163.27 66.49
C ASP A 306 -53.01 163.17 65.03
N PHE A 307 -53.11 164.25 64.24
CA PHE A 307 -52.58 164.30 62.87
C PHE A 307 -51.05 164.42 62.82
N ILE A 308 -50.39 164.81 63.92
CA ILE A 308 -48.94 165.04 63.95
C ILE A 308 -48.17 163.70 63.97
N LEU A 309 -48.75 162.64 64.56
CA LEU A 309 -48.17 161.28 64.61
C LEU A 309 -49.23 160.19 64.40
N PRO A 310 -49.61 159.87 63.14
CA PRO A 310 -50.66 158.90 62.81
C PRO A 310 -50.38 157.48 63.37
N GLU A 311 -51.42 156.77 63.82
CA GLU A 311 -51.31 155.36 64.24
C GLU A 311 -50.93 154.44 63.07
N ARG A 312 -50.08 153.45 63.34
CA ARG A 312 -49.70 152.45 62.33
C ARG A 312 -50.79 151.37 62.25
N LYS A 313 -51.18 151.00 61.02
CA LYS A 313 -52.12 149.90 60.75
C LYS A 313 -51.51 148.56 61.20
N LYS A 314 -52.21 147.81 62.05
CA LYS A 314 -51.80 146.44 62.45
C LYS A 314 -51.67 145.55 61.22
N THR A 315 -50.66 144.67 61.22
CA THR A 315 -50.38 143.70 60.16
C THR A 315 -51.56 142.75 59.91
N PRO A 316 -51.90 142.40 58.64
CA PRO A 316 -53.03 141.52 58.31
C PRO A 316 -52.78 140.06 58.70
N SER A 317 -53.85 139.36 59.10
CA SER A 317 -53.85 137.97 59.61
C SER A 317 -53.51 136.86 58.58
N SER A 318 -52.84 137.17 57.47
CA SER A 318 -52.57 136.21 56.39
C SER A 318 -51.20 135.51 56.45
N LEU A 319 -50.51 135.54 57.59
CA LEU A 319 -49.15 134.98 57.75
C LEU A 319 -48.99 134.09 59.00
N VAL A 320 -50.05 133.41 59.46
CA VAL A 320 -49.91 132.28 60.38
C VAL A 320 -49.73 131.01 59.54
N ILE A 321 -48.53 130.45 59.53
CA ILE A 321 -48.26 129.14 58.92
C ILE A 321 -48.59 128.08 59.98
N GLN A 322 -49.45 127.13 59.61
CA GLN A 322 -49.72 125.89 60.35
C GLN A 322 -48.54 124.93 60.12
N GLU A 323 -47.94 124.45 61.21
CA GLU A 323 -47.02 123.32 61.19
C GLU A 323 -47.84 122.03 61.25
N GLU A 324 -47.91 121.27 60.16
CA GLU A 324 -48.36 119.87 60.18
C GLU A 324 -47.41 118.96 59.38
N GLU A 325 -46.93 117.93 60.10
CA GLU A 325 -46.66 116.55 59.70
C GLU A 325 -45.79 116.24 58.46
N THR A 326 -44.60 115.70 58.72
CA THR A 326 -44.02 114.62 57.90
C THR A 326 -43.34 113.58 58.80
N THR A 327 -44.10 112.54 59.14
CA THR A 327 -43.58 111.18 59.37
C THR A 327 -43.30 110.54 58.02
N LEU A 328 -42.14 109.90 57.85
CA LEU A 328 -41.90 108.94 56.77
C LEU A 328 -40.89 107.89 57.26
N ASP A 329 -41.28 106.62 57.05
CA ASP A 329 -40.54 105.37 57.24
C ASP A 329 -39.23 105.31 56.43
#